data_AF-A0AAU8CWC3-F1
#
_entry.id   AF-A0AAU8CWC3-F1
#
_cell.length_a   1.000
_cell.length_b   1.000
_cell.length_c   1.000
_cell.angle_alpha   90.00
_cell.angle_beta   90.00
_cell.angle_gamma   90.00
#
_symmetry.space_group_name_H-M   'P 1'
#
loop_
_entity.id
_entity.type
_entity.pdbx_description
1 polymer ?
#
loop_
_entity_poly.entity_id
_entity_poly.type
_entity_poly.pdbx_seq_one_letter_code
_entity_poly.pdbx_strand_id
1 'polypeptide(L)'
;MSADLAAKKAMTRLRKALERRIRMDDRAEELAVREGRPIRAGTLAAYDTSALGRKLRPMLEYDGRGWRALAAEIGVTSPDLSRVMAGQDISAAKVFAICDWAGLDARKFYRAPLGAPPPRKRPRRALKAKRFHGKSTETVGGKKCSQG
;
A
#
# COMPACT_ATOMS: atom_id res chain seq x y z
N MET A 1 -33.19 -23.31 -39.39
CA MET A 1 -33.58 -22.29 -38.38
C MET A 1 -32.79 -22.35 -37.06
N SER A 2 -32.21 -23.51 -36.66
CA SER A 2 -31.43 -23.67 -35.41
C SER A 2 -30.11 -22.86 -35.34
N ALA A 3 -29.32 -22.86 -36.43
CA ALA A 3 -28.01 -22.19 -36.47
C ALA A 3 -28.07 -20.66 -36.34
N ASP A 4 -29.12 -20.03 -36.90
CA ASP A 4 -29.35 -18.58 -36.81
C ASP A 4 -29.70 -18.14 -35.38
N LEU A 5 -30.41 -18.99 -34.63
CA LEU A 5 -30.69 -18.80 -33.20
C LEU A 5 -29.44 -18.94 -32.33
N ALA A 6 -28.52 -19.84 -32.69
CA ALA A 6 -27.23 -19.98 -32.01
C ALA A 6 -26.31 -18.77 -32.26
N ALA A 7 -26.26 -18.27 -33.50
CA ALA A 7 -25.51 -17.07 -33.87
C ALA A 7 -26.04 -15.82 -33.13
N LYS A 8 -27.37 -15.64 -33.07
CA LYS A 8 -28.00 -14.54 -32.32
C LYS A 8 -27.66 -14.58 -30.84
N LYS A 9 -27.67 -15.76 -30.21
CA LYS A 9 -27.28 -15.95 -28.80
C LYS A 9 -25.79 -15.69 -28.54
N ALA A 10 -24.92 -16.07 -29.48
CA ALA A 10 -23.49 -15.78 -29.40
C ALA A 10 -23.22 -14.26 -29.43
N MET A 11 -23.88 -13.55 -30.34
CA MET A 11 -23.77 -12.09 -30.45
C MET A 11 -24.32 -11.36 -29.21
N THR A 12 -25.40 -11.85 -28.59
CA THR A 12 -25.90 -11.26 -27.34
C THR A 12 -24.93 -11.45 -26.18
N ARG A 13 -24.27 -12.62 -26.09
CA ARG A 13 -23.23 -12.87 -25.09
C ARG A 13 -22.03 -11.97 -25.29
N LEU A 14 -21.56 -11.81 -26.53
CA LEU A 14 -20.46 -10.93 -26.88
C LEU A 14 -20.77 -9.47 -26.52
N ARG A 15 -21.95 -8.97 -26.88
CA ARG A 15 -22.42 -7.62 -26.53
C ARG A 15 -22.44 -7.39 -25.02
N LYS A 16 -23.01 -8.34 -24.26
CA LYS A 16 -23.06 -8.25 -22.79
C LYS A 16 -21.68 -8.30 -22.14
N ALA A 17 -20.73 -9.04 -22.73
CA ALA A 17 -19.35 -9.07 -22.27
C ALA A 17 -18.63 -7.74 -22.51
N LEU A 18 -18.83 -7.12 -23.69
CA LEU A 18 -18.29 -5.81 -24.03
C LEU A 18 -18.89 -4.71 -23.15
N GLU A 19 -20.20 -4.67 -22.96
CA GLU A 19 -20.87 -3.71 -22.07
C GLU A 19 -20.36 -3.82 -20.62
N ARG A 20 -20.13 -5.05 -20.14
CA ARG A 20 -19.51 -5.28 -18.82
C ARG A 20 -18.07 -4.74 -18.78
N ARG A 21 -17.31 -4.89 -19.85
CA ARG A 21 -15.92 -4.43 -19.91
C ARG A 21 -15.84 -2.90 -19.95
N ILE A 22 -16.62 -2.27 -20.81
CA ILE A 22 -16.74 -0.81 -20.90
C ILE A 22 -17.12 -0.22 -19.54
N ARG A 23 -18.12 -0.77 -18.85
CA ARG A 23 -18.49 -0.32 -17.49
C ARG A 23 -17.34 -0.47 -16.47
N MET A 24 -16.50 -1.50 -16.60
CA MET A 24 -15.32 -1.64 -15.73
C MET A 24 -14.24 -0.61 -16.05
N ASP A 25 -14.05 -0.31 -17.34
CA ASP A 25 -13.07 0.67 -17.81
C ASP A 25 -13.54 2.10 -17.48
N ASP A 26 -14.82 2.45 -17.68
CA ASP A 26 -15.42 3.73 -17.25
C ASP A 26 -15.29 3.95 -15.74
N ARG A 27 -15.52 2.89 -14.96
CA ARG A 27 -15.35 2.93 -13.51
C ARG A 27 -13.87 3.05 -13.15
N ALA A 28 -12.95 2.45 -13.89
CA ALA A 28 -11.51 2.61 -13.67
C ALA A 28 -11.05 4.03 -14.04
N GLU A 29 -11.60 4.61 -15.09
CA GLU A 29 -11.32 5.97 -15.56
C GLU A 29 -11.88 7.02 -14.59
N GLU A 30 -13.12 6.88 -14.12
CA GLU A 30 -13.69 7.73 -13.07
C GLU A 30 -12.85 7.71 -11.79
N LEU A 31 -12.30 6.54 -11.44
CA LEU A 31 -11.42 6.39 -10.30
C LEU A 31 -10.04 7.03 -10.54
N ALA A 32 -9.51 6.97 -11.75
CA ALA A 32 -8.25 7.61 -12.13
C ALA A 32 -8.36 9.15 -12.14
N VAL A 33 -9.52 9.70 -12.51
CA VAL A 33 -9.79 11.16 -12.47
C VAL A 33 -9.93 11.67 -11.04
N ARG A 34 -10.49 10.87 -10.13
CA ARG A 34 -10.63 11.20 -8.69
C ARG A 34 -9.36 11.01 -7.87
N GLU A 35 -8.43 10.17 -8.32
CA GLU A 35 -7.10 10.06 -7.73
C GLU A 35 -6.32 11.34 -8.06
N GLY A 36 -6.40 12.34 -7.18
CA GLY A 36 -5.52 13.51 -7.23
C GLY A 36 -4.09 13.05 -7.48
N ARG A 37 -3.43 13.62 -8.50
CA ARG A 37 -2.12 13.15 -8.97
C ARG A 37 -1.17 13.03 -7.76
N PRO A 38 -0.64 11.83 -7.46
CA PRO A 38 0.36 11.71 -6.41
C PRO A 38 1.53 12.64 -6.77
N ILE A 39 2.13 13.27 -5.75
CA ILE A 39 3.20 14.27 -5.88
C ILE A 39 4.36 13.74 -6.76
N ARG A 40 4.49 12.41 -6.87
CA ARG A 40 5.45 11.72 -7.75
C ARG A 40 4.80 10.52 -8.45
N ALA A 41 3.96 10.77 -9.45
CA ALA A 41 3.31 9.72 -10.22
C ALA A 41 4.35 8.79 -10.89
N GLY A 42 4.43 7.55 -10.40
CA GLY A 42 5.13 6.45 -11.04
C GLY A 42 6.65 6.42 -10.90
N THR A 43 7.33 7.45 -10.41
CA THR A 43 8.81 7.42 -10.31
C THR A 43 9.31 6.67 -9.07
N LEU A 44 8.54 6.66 -7.99
CA LEU A 44 8.89 6.03 -6.72
C LEU A 44 7.81 5.02 -6.30
N ALA A 45 8.22 4.07 -5.46
CA ALA A 45 7.28 3.19 -4.77
C ALA A 45 6.38 4.03 -3.86
N ALA A 46 5.08 3.78 -3.90
CA ALA A 46 4.10 4.53 -3.11
C ALA A 46 2.96 3.62 -2.66
N TYR A 47 2.15 4.08 -1.71
CA TYR A 47 0.90 3.44 -1.36
C TYR A 47 -0.27 4.20 -1.98
N ASP A 48 -1.28 3.45 -2.41
CA ASP A 48 -2.56 4.00 -2.84
C ASP A 48 -3.40 4.41 -1.63
N THR A 49 -3.06 5.54 -1.02
CA THR A 49 -3.79 6.06 0.15
C THR A 49 -5.21 6.50 -0.22
N SER A 50 -5.46 6.89 -1.47
CA SER A 50 -6.80 7.18 -2.00
C SER A 50 -7.70 5.93 -2.06
N ALA A 51 -7.18 4.79 -2.52
CA ALA A 51 -7.90 3.52 -2.44
C ALA A 51 -8.09 3.05 -1.00
N LEU A 52 -7.08 3.24 -0.15
CA LEU A 52 -7.18 2.94 1.27
C LEU A 52 -8.29 3.77 1.93
N GLY A 53 -8.35 5.08 1.66
CA GLY A 53 -9.37 5.98 2.19
C GLY A 53 -10.79 5.58 1.78
N ARG A 54 -10.99 5.17 0.52
CA ARG A 54 -12.28 4.64 0.03
C ARG A 54 -12.74 3.38 0.76
N LYS A 55 -11.79 2.53 1.17
CA LYS A 55 -12.09 1.30 1.94
C LYS A 55 -12.32 1.58 3.42
N LEU A 56 -11.57 2.51 3.99
CA LEU A 56 -11.72 2.88 5.41
C LEU A 56 -13.01 3.66 5.67
N ARG A 57 -13.44 4.53 4.74
CA ARG A 57 -14.54 5.47 5.01
C ARG A 57 -15.82 4.81 5.53
N PRO A 58 -16.35 3.73 4.93
CA PRO A 58 -17.53 3.05 5.45
C PRO A 58 -17.32 2.42 6.84
N MET A 59 -16.10 1.94 7.14
CA MET A 59 -15.77 1.34 8.44
C MET A 59 -15.74 2.40 9.55
N LEU A 60 -15.16 3.57 9.25
CA LEU A 60 -15.12 4.70 10.18
C LEU A 60 -16.51 5.30 10.40
N GLU A 61 -17.33 5.39 9.33
CA GLU A 61 -18.71 5.88 9.42
C GLU A 61 -19.59 4.96 10.27
N TYR A 62 -19.40 3.63 10.18
CA TYR A 62 -20.14 2.65 10.98
C TYR A 62 -19.76 2.67 12.46
N ASP A 63 -18.48 2.89 12.77
CA ASP A 63 -17.97 2.89 14.15
C ASP A 63 -18.49 4.09 14.98
N GLY A 64 -18.79 5.22 14.34
CA GLY A 64 -19.45 6.38 14.97
C GLY A 64 -18.61 7.13 16.01
N ARG A 65 -17.40 6.65 16.36
CA ARG A 65 -16.48 7.34 17.27
C ARG A 65 -15.76 8.47 16.54
N GLY A 66 -15.40 9.51 17.30
CA GLY A 66 -14.63 10.62 16.78
C GLY A 66 -13.24 10.18 16.30
N TRP A 67 -12.73 10.84 15.26
CA TRP A 67 -11.46 10.49 14.60
C TRP A 67 -10.26 10.43 15.53
N ARG A 68 -10.28 11.20 16.63
CA ARG A 68 -9.22 11.18 17.64
C ARG A 68 -9.21 9.88 18.44
N ALA A 69 -10.38 9.34 18.78
CA ALA A 69 -10.48 8.09 19.52
C ALA A 69 -9.97 6.91 18.69
N LEU A 70 -10.37 6.87 17.42
CA LEU A 70 -9.91 5.86 16.46
C LEU A 70 -8.42 5.96 16.18
N ALA A 71 -7.90 7.18 15.99
CA ALA A 71 -6.47 7.38 15.79
C ALA A 71 -5.65 6.83 16.98
N ALA A 72 -6.10 7.08 18.22
CA ALA A 72 -5.45 6.58 19.41
C ALA A 72 -5.43 5.04 19.50
N GLU A 73 -6.54 4.38 19.13
CA GLU A 73 -6.63 2.91 19.10
C GLU A 73 -5.70 2.29 18.05
N ILE A 74 -5.64 2.88 16.86
CA ILE A 74 -4.78 2.42 15.75
C ILE A 74 -3.29 2.68 16.04
N GLY A 75 -2.98 3.64 16.93
CA GLY A 75 -1.61 4.11 17.16
C GLY A 75 -1.13 5.10 16.10
N VAL A 76 -2.05 5.89 15.52
CA VAL A 76 -1.74 6.98 14.58
C VAL A 76 -2.31 8.30 15.09
N THR A 77 -2.06 9.40 14.37
CA THR A 77 -2.61 10.71 14.73
C THR A 77 -3.87 11.02 13.93
N SER A 78 -4.78 11.85 14.47
CA SER A 78 -5.97 12.25 13.70
C SER A 78 -5.65 12.95 12.38
N PRO A 79 -4.59 13.79 12.27
CA PRO A 79 -4.15 14.31 10.98
C PRO A 79 -3.74 13.23 9.98
N ASP A 80 -3.18 12.09 10.42
CA ASP A 80 -2.82 11.00 9.51
C ASP A 80 -4.06 10.40 8.86
N LEU A 81 -5.12 10.18 9.63
CA LEU A 81 -6.41 9.73 9.09
C LEU A 81 -6.98 10.76 8.10
N SER A 82 -6.89 12.06 8.42
CA SER A 82 -7.34 13.12 7.50
C SER A 82 -6.55 13.12 6.19
N ARG A 83 -5.22 12.92 6.25
CA ARG A 83 -4.37 12.77 5.06
C ARG A 83 -4.80 11.59 4.21
N VAL A 84 -5.05 10.43 4.82
CA VAL A 84 -5.54 9.23 4.10
C VAL A 84 -6.88 9.51 3.42
N MET A 85 -7.81 10.18 4.09
CA MET A 85 -9.11 10.54 3.48
C MET A 85 -9.00 11.58 2.36
N ALA A 86 -7.95 12.41 2.39
CA ALA A 86 -7.60 13.33 1.32
C ALA A 86 -6.75 12.67 0.20
N GLY A 87 -6.44 11.37 0.30
CA GLY A 87 -5.57 10.68 -0.66
C GLY A 87 -4.10 11.13 -0.61
N GLN A 88 -3.68 11.75 0.49
CA GLN A 88 -2.31 12.21 0.69
C GLN A 88 -1.41 11.08 1.20
N ASP A 89 -0.12 11.16 0.88
CA ASP A 89 0.86 10.17 1.31
C ASP A 89 1.11 10.21 2.82
N ILE A 90 1.31 9.02 3.39
CA ILE A 90 1.70 8.80 4.78
C ILE A 90 2.83 7.75 4.83
N SER A 91 3.51 7.65 5.97
CA SER A 91 4.59 6.68 6.11
C SER A 91 4.08 5.24 6.05
N ALA A 92 4.90 4.33 5.53
CA ALA A 92 4.55 2.91 5.38
C ALA A 92 4.11 2.27 6.71
N ALA A 93 4.76 2.62 7.83
CA ALA A 93 4.38 2.13 9.15
C ALA A 93 2.93 2.47 9.51
N LYS A 94 2.46 3.67 9.16
CA LYS A 94 1.08 4.10 9.41
C LYS A 94 0.09 3.39 8.50
N VAL A 95 0.48 3.10 7.25
CA VAL A 95 -0.34 2.28 6.34
C VAL A 95 -0.54 0.88 6.92
N PHE A 96 0.51 0.25 7.43
CA PHE A 96 0.40 -1.05 8.09
C PHE A 96 -0.53 -1.00 9.31
N ALA A 97 -0.30 -0.08 10.24
CA ALA A 97 -1.14 0.05 11.44
C ALA A 97 -2.63 0.22 11.10
N ILE A 98 -2.93 1.09 10.12
CA ILE A 98 -4.31 1.31 9.65
C ILE A 98 -4.89 0.06 9.00
N CYS A 99 -4.11 -0.64 8.17
CA CYS A 99 -4.56 -1.86 7.50
C CYS A 99 -4.79 -3.01 8.50
N ASP A 100 -3.91 -3.19 9.47
CA ASP A 100 -4.00 -4.21 10.50
C ASP A 100 -5.26 -4.01 11.35
N TRP A 101 -5.54 -2.76 11.76
CA TRP A 101 -6.78 -2.42 12.46
C TRP A 101 -8.03 -2.67 11.60
N ALA A 102 -7.99 -2.31 10.32
CA ALA A 102 -9.11 -2.47 9.40
C ALA A 102 -9.30 -3.91 8.87
N GLY A 103 -8.43 -4.86 9.24
CA GLY A 103 -8.42 -6.22 8.68
C GLY A 103 -8.14 -6.25 7.16
N LEU A 104 -7.41 -5.25 6.65
CA LEU A 104 -7.04 -5.11 5.25
C LEU A 104 -5.60 -5.55 5.00
N ASP A 105 -5.31 -5.98 3.78
CA ASP A 105 -3.94 -6.31 3.37
C ASP A 105 -3.25 -5.08 2.76
N ALA A 106 -2.25 -4.54 3.46
CA ALA A 106 -1.46 -3.40 3.01
C ALA A 106 -0.78 -3.62 1.65
N ARG A 107 -0.42 -4.87 1.29
CA ARG A 107 0.19 -5.19 -0.01
C ARG A 107 -0.73 -4.87 -1.18
N LYS A 108 -2.05 -4.91 -1.00
CA LYS A 108 -3.03 -4.59 -2.06
C LYS A 108 -3.00 -3.12 -2.45
N PHE A 109 -2.55 -2.25 -1.55
CA PHE A 109 -2.43 -0.82 -1.80
C PHE A 109 -1.03 -0.42 -2.25
N TYR A 110 -0.07 -1.35 -2.29
CA TYR A 110 1.28 -1.05 -2.73
C TYR A 110 1.34 -0.82 -4.25
N ARG A 111 1.85 0.34 -4.67
CA ARG A 111 2.16 0.65 -6.07
C ARG A 111 3.67 0.55 -6.27
N ALA A 112 4.09 -0.36 -7.14
CA ALA A 112 5.48 -0.46 -7.56
C ALA A 112 5.87 0.78 -8.41
N PRO A 113 7.14 1.21 -8.37
CA PRO A 113 7.61 2.25 -9.28
C PRO A 113 7.52 1.77 -10.73
N LEU A 114 7.34 2.70 -11.64
CA LEU A 114 7.25 2.44 -13.08
C LEU A 114 8.57 1.85 -13.58
N GLY A 115 8.47 0.77 -14.36
CA GLY A 115 9.64 0.02 -14.83
C GLY A 115 10.30 -0.88 -13.76
N ALA A 116 9.66 -1.07 -12.59
CA ALA A 116 10.16 -2.03 -11.62
C ALA A 116 10.21 -3.45 -12.23
N PRO A 117 11.33 -4.18 -12.08
CA PRO A 117 11.38 -5.57 -12.51
C PRO A 117 10.39 -6.42 -11.69
N PRO A 118 9.89 -7.53 -12.26
CA PRO A 118 8.99 -8.41 -11.54
C PRO A 118 9.63 -8.91 -10.23
N PRO A 119 8.82 -9.16 -9.18
CA PRO A 119 9.31 -9.64 -7.91
C PRO A 119 10.13 -10.93 -8.10
N ARG A 120 11.27 -11.00 -7.42
CA ARG A 120 12.17 -12.16 -7.55
C ARG A 120 11.47 -13.42 -7.03
N LYS A 121 11.58 -14.50 -7.80
CA LYS A 121 11.06 -15.83 -7.42
C LYS A 121 11.79 -16.44 -6.22
N ARG A 122 13.01 -15.97 -5.91
CA ARG A 122 13.84 -16.48 -4.81
C ARG A 122 14.32 -15.31 -3.95
N PRO A 123 14.39 -15.49 -2.62
CA PRO A 123 14.99 -14.49 -1.74
C PRO A 123 16.41 -14.20 -2.22
N ARG A 124 16.88 -12.95 -2.03
CA ARG A 124 18.29 -12.64 -2.28
C ARG A 124 19.10 -13.61 -1.44
N ARG A 125 20.10 -14.25 -2.06
CA ARG A 125 21.11 -15.00 -1.32
C ARG A 125 21.64 -14.04 -0.27
N ALA A 126 21.34 -14.30 1.01
CA ALA A 126 22.03 -13.61 2.08
C ALA A 126 23.51 -13.86 1.80
N LEU A 127 24.29 -12.79 1.62
CA LEU A 127 25.73 -12.93 1.77
C LEU A 127 25.86 -13.56 3.15
N LYS A 128 26.30 -14.84 3.23
CA LYS A 128 26.73 -15.42 4.51
C LYS A 128 27.58 -14.33 5.13
N ALA A 129 27.12 -13.77 6.25
CA ALA A 129 27.84 -12.71 6.94
C ALA A 129 29.29 -13.18 6.99
N LYS A 130 30.17 -12.54 6.21
CA LYS A 130 31.59 -12.67 6.44
C LYS A 130 31.71 -12.13 7.85
N ARG A 131 31.78 -13.06 8.82
CA ARG A 131 31.92 -12.75 10.23
C ARG A 131 32.98 -11.67 10.28
N PHE A 132 32.58 -10.48 10.69
CA PHE A 132 33.48 -9.36 10.82
C PHE A 132 34.41 -9.75 11.95
N HIS A 133 35.57 -10.32 11.63
CA HIS A 133 36.61 -10.67 12.59
C HIS A 133 37.34 -9.38 12.95
N GLY A 134 36.62 -8.45 13.59
CA GLY A 134 37.25 -7.33 14.27
C GLY A 134 38.00 -7.91 15.45
N LYS A 135 39.33 -8.00 15.35
CA LYS A 135 40.17 -8.17 16.53
C LYS A 135 39.99 -6.90 17.35
N SER A 136 39.25 -6.98 18.45
CA SER A 136 39.20 -5.93 19.46
C SER A 136 40.62 -5.65 19.92
N THR A 137 41.19 -4.52 19.52
CA THR A 137 42.35 -3.96 20.21
C THR A 137 41.79 -3.30 21.46
N GLU A 138 41.76 -4.05 22.55
CA GLU A 138 41.58 -3.49 23.88
C GLU A 138 42.65 -2.41 24.09
N THR A 139 42.22 -1.16 24.20
CA THR A 139 43.07 -0.07 24.69
C THR A 139 43.37 -0.36 26.15
N VAL A 140 44.60 -0.84 26.40
CA VAL A 140 45.16 -1.07 27.73
C VAL A 140 44.98 0.20 28.57
N GLY A 141 44.31 0.04 29.71
CA GLY A 141 43.97 1.09 30.65
C GLY A 141 45.19 1.90 31.11
N GLY A 142 45.05 3.22 31.03
CA GLY A 142 45.99 4.17 31.60
C GLY A 142 46.16 3.95 33.10
N LYS A 143 47.42 3.77 33.51
CA LYS A 143 47.86 3.67 34.90
C LYS A 143 47.42 4.89 35.71
N LYS A 144 46.94 4.62 36.93
CA LYS A 144 46.65 5.61 37.98
C LYS A 144 47.90 6.41 38.32
N CYS A 145 47.80 7.74 38.33
CA CYS A 145 48.75 8.61 39.02
C CYS A 145 48.20 8.90 40.43
N SER A 146 48.87 8.36 41.44
CA SER A 146 48.70 8.73 42.84
C SER A 146 49.74 9.79 43.21
N GLN A 147 49.29 11.00 43.55
CA GLN A 147 50.04 11.91 44.42
C GLN A 147 49.05 12.60 45.36
N GLY A 148 49.29 12.40 46.64
CA GLY A 148 48.66 13.01 47.81
C GLY A 148 49.57 12.73 48.99
#